data_AF-A0AAV0L9H8-F1
#
_entry.id   AF-A0AAV0L9H8-F1
#
_cell.length_a   1.000
_cell.length_b   1.000
_cell.length_c   1.000
_cell.angle_alpha   90.00
_cell.angle_beta   90.00
_cell.angle_gamma   90.00
#
_symmetry.space_group_name_H-M   'P 1'
#
loop_
_entity.id
_entity.type
_entity.pdbx_description
1 polymer ?
#
loop_
_entity_poly.entity_id
_entity_poly.type
_entity_poly.pdbx_seq_one_letter_code
_entity_poly.pdbx_strand_id
1 'polypeptide(L)' 'MRPLDEAETTVVFEKLLKFTGNNLKNIVKSPAHEGPYPNPGRYCFRLEKNRVYYVSEALVKRATNIN' A
#
# COMPACT_ATOMS: atom_id res chain seq x y z
N MET A 1 2.20 -4.99 10.80
CA MET A 1 1.74 -4.52 9.47
C MET A 1 1.97 -5.62 8.44
N ARG A 2 1.04 -6.56 8.34
CA ARG A 2 1.19 -7.73 7.46
C ARG A 2 0.79 -7.42 6.01
N PRO A 3 1.33 -8.14 5.00
CA PRO A 3 0.75 -8.13 3.66
C PRO A 3 -0.70 -8.65 3.67
N LEU A 4 -1.49 -8.20 2.70
CA LEU A 4 -2.82 -8.73 2.43
C LEU A 4 -2.71 -10.08 1.71
N ASP A 5 -3.66 -10.95 1.97
CA ASP A 5 -3.83 -12.18 1.21
C ASP A 5 -4.50 -11.90 -0.16
N GLU A 6 -4.48 -12.86 -1.08
CA GLU A 6 -5.03 -12.67 -2.44
C GLU A 6 -6.54 -12.36 -2.42
N ALA A 7 -7.29 -13.03 -1.55
CA ALA A 7 -8.72 -12.79 -1.36
C ALA A 7 -8.99 -11.38 -0.82
N GLU A 8 -8.24 -10.94 0.20
CA GLU A 8 -8.36 -9.61 0.79
C GLU A 8 -7.99 -8.52 -0.22
N THR A 9 -6.94 -8.76 -1.00
CA THR A 9 -6.48 -7.87 -2.06
C THR A 9 -7.57 -7.69 -3.11
N THR A 10 -8.17 -8.78 -3.59
CA THR A 10 -9.26 -8.73 -4.57
C THR A 10 -10.43 -7.86 -4.07
N VAL A 11 -10.88 -8.07 -2.83
CA VAL A 11 -11.99 -7.29 -2.24
C VAL A 11 -11.67 -5.79 -2.16
N VAL A 12 -10.45 -5.44 -1.76
CA VAL A 12 -10.02 -4.03 -1.67
C VAL A 12 -9.95 -3.41 -3.07
N PHE A 13 -9.34 -4.10 -4.03
CA PHE A 13 -9.20 -3.60 -5.40
C PHE A 13 -10.54 -3.46 -6.12
N GLU A 14 -11.48 -4.39 -5.94
CA GLU A 14 -12.84 -4.28 -6.48
C GLU A 14 -13.56 -3.05 -5.92
N LYS A 15 -13.44 -2.79 -4.62
CA LYS A 15 -14.06 -1.62 -4.00
C LYS A 15 -13.43 -0.33 -4.52
N LEU A 16 -12.11 -0.25 -4.59
CA LEU A 16 -11.42 0.92 -5.13
C LEU A 16 -11.76 1.12 -6.62
N LEU A 17 -11.81 0.06 -7.41
CA LEU A 17 -12.16 0.11 -8.83
C LEU A 17 -13.54 0.75 -9.06
N LYS A 18 -14.53 0.46 -8.20
CA LYS A 18 -15.87 1.07 -8.27
C LYS A 18 -15.85 2.60 -8.11
N PHE A 19 -14.89 3.15 -7.36
CA PHE A 19 -14.80 4.60 -7.13
C PHE A 19 -13.80 5.29 -8.07
N THR A 20 -12.71 4.61 -8.43
CA THR A 20 -11.56 5.24 -9.13
C THR A 20 -11.49 4.84 -10.60
N GLY A 21 -12.17 3.75 -11.02
CA GLY A 21 -12.15 3.25 -12.39
C GLY A 21 -10.73 3.04 -12.91
N ASN A 22 -10.46 3.54 -14.13
CA ASN A 22 -9.15 3.40 -14.77
C ASN A 22 -8.00 4.10 -14.02
N ASN A 23 -8.30 5.07 -13.15
CA ASN A 23 -7.28 5.77 -12.36
C ASN A 23 -6.68 4.90 -11.25
N LEU A 24 -7.22 3.70 -10.99
CA LEU A 24 -6.65 2.75 -10.03
C LEU A 24 -5.19 2.39 -10.36
N LYS A 25 -4.83 2.40 -11.65
CA LYS A 25 -3.43 2.19 -12.08
C LYS A 25 -2.47 3.22 -11.49
N ASN A 26 -2.93 4.46 -11.27
CA ASN A 26 -2.11 5.51 -10.68
C ASN A 26 -1.84 5.23 -9.20
N ILE A 27 -2.80 4.67 -8.46
CA ILE A 27 -2.61 4.29 -7.06
C ILE A 27 -1.52 3.21 -6.94
N VAL A 28 -1.43 2.27 -7.87
CA VAL A 28 -0.40 1.22 -7.80
C VAL A 28 0.96 1.68 -8.32
N LYS A 29 0.97 2.51 -9.37
CA LYS A 29 2.20 2.91 -10.08
C LYS A 29 2.79 4.23 -9.60
N SER A 30 2.08 4.98 -8.74
CA SER A 30 2.58 6.27 -8.26
C SER A 30 3.84 6.08 -7.41
N PRO A 31 4.92 6.81 -7.71
CA PRO A 31 6.13 6.78 -6.90
C PRO A 31 5.88 7.36 -5.51
N ALA A 32 6.38 6.66 -4.48
CA ALA A 32 6.43 7.18 -3.12
C ALA A 32 7.68 8.02 -2.94
N HIS A 33 7.52 9.35 -2.89
CA HIS A 33 8.61 10.30 -2.60
C HIS A 33 8.84 10.50 -1.10
N GLU A 34 8.06 9.82 -0.27
CA GLU A 34 8.15 9.93 1.19
C GLU A 34 9.24 9.01 1.75
N GLY A 35 10.03 9.54 2.67
CA GLY A 35 11.08 8.80 3.38
C GLY A 35 12.48 9.38 3.15
N PRO A 36 13.50 8.83 3.82
CA PRO A 36 14.88 9.34 3.77
C PRO A 36 15.63 8.96 2.48
N TYR A 37 15.03 8.10 1.64
CA TYR A 37 15.75 7.46 0.54
C TYR A 37 15.75 8.37 -0.69
N PRO A 38 16.89 8.51 -1.39
CA PRO A 38 17.00 9.40 -2.54
C PRO A 38 16.21 8.91 -3.76
N ASN A 39 15.94 7.60 -3.84
CA ASN A 39 15.14 7.00 -4.92
C ASN A 39 13.68 6.87 -4.47
N PRO A 40 12.71 7.26 -5.32
CA PRO A 40 11.30 7.08 -5.01
C PRO A 40 10.97 5.59 -4.84
N GLY A 41 10.34 5.27 -3.71
CA GLY A 41 9.85 3.94 -3.41
C GLY A 41 8.51 3.66 -4.08
N ARG A 42 7.84 2.60 -3.63
CA ARG A 42 6.46 2.28 -4.01
C ARG A 42 5.54 2.37 -2.80
N TYR A 43 4.27 2.64 -3.07
CA TYR A 43 3.23 2.43 -2.08
C TYR A 43 2.78 0.98 -2.09
N CYS A 44 2.40 0.48 -0.92
CA CYS A 44 1.87 -0.87 -0.73
C CYS A 44 0.68 -0.85 0.22
N PHE A 45 -0.20 -1.84 0.06
CA PHE A 45 -1.29 -2.07 1.00
C PHE A 45 -0.83 -2.98 2.12
N ARG A 46 -1.12 -2.61 3.38
CA ARG A 46 -0.82 -3.43 4.56
C ARG A 46 -2.04 -3.53 5.46
N LEU A 47 -2.22 -4.69 6.08
CA LEU A 47 -3.24 -4.90 7.09
C LEU A 47 -2.63 -4.76 8.49
N GLU A 48 -3.29 -3.97 9.33
CA GLU A 48 -2.96 -3.80 10.74
C GLU A 48 -4.25 -3.66 11.54
N LYS A 49 -4.43 -4.46 12.61
CA LYS A 49 -5.61 -4.42 13.49
C LYS A 49 -6.95 -4.32 12.74
N ASN A 50 -7.10 -5.15 11.71
CA ASN A 50 -8.29 -5.24 10.86
C ASN A 50 -8.59 -3.98 9.99
N ARG A 51 -7.58 -3.15 9.73
CA ARG A 51 -7.65 -1.99 8.83
C ARG A 51 -6.58 -2.08 7.75
N VAL A 52 -6.97 -1.72 6.53
CA VAL A 52 -6.08 -1.66 5.37
C VAL A 52 -5.51 -0.26 5.24
N TYR A 53 -4.19 -0.16 5.17
CA TYR A 53 -3.43 1.07 5.03
C TYR A 53 -2.73 1.10 3.67
N TYR A 54 -2.76 2.24 3.00
CA TYR A 54 -1.97 2.52 1.81
C TYR A 54 -0.78 3.39 2.22
N VAL A 55 0.43 2.81 2.23
CA VAL A 55 1.62 3.41 2.85
C VAL A 55 2.88 3.11 2.04
N SER A 56 3.88 3.98 2.12
CA SER A 56 5.15 3.79 1.43
C SER A 56 5.92 2.59 2.01
N GLU A 57 6.58 1.81 1.15
CA GLU A 57 7.39 0.67 1.60
C GLU A 57 8.50 1.07 2.58
N ALA A 58 9.04 2.29 2.44
CA ALA A 58 10.05 2.85 3.34
C ALA A 58 9.52 2.96 4.79
N LEU A 59 8.28 3.42 4.97
CA LEU A 59 7.64 3.50 6.28
C LEU A 59 7.32 2.11 6.84
N VAL A 60 6.83 1.20 5.99
CA VAL A 60 6.52 -0.17 6.42
C VAL A 60 7.76 -0.87 6.95
N LYS A 61 8.89 -0.82 6.24
CA LYS A 61 10.14 -1.44 6.67
C LYS A 61 10.58 -0.98 8.05
N ARG A 62 10.41 0.31 8.35
CA ARG A 62 10.71 0.89 9.67
C ARG A 62 9.70 0.46 10.73
N ALA A 63 8.41 0.49 10.42
CA ALA A 63 7.34 0.07 11.33
C ALA A 63 7.45 -1.41 11.72
N THR A 64 7.98 -2.26 10.83
CA THR A 64 8.23 -3.68 11.10
C THR A 64 9.61 -3.96 11.72
N ASN A 65 10.45 -2.94 11.93
CA ASN A 65 11.81 -3.09 12.48
C ASN A 65 11.85 -3.10 14.02
N ILE A 66 10.70 -3.06 14.70
CA ILE A 66 10.66 -3.20 16.15
C ILE A 66 10.64 -4.70 16.46
N ASN A 67 11.80 -5.21 16.88
CA ASN A 67 11.96 -6.48 17.58
C ASN A 67 12.36 -6.16 19.01
#